data_AF-A0A2E4EGD6-F1
#
_entry.id   AF-A0A2E4EGD6-F1
#
_cell.length_a   1.000
_cell.length_b   1.000
_cell.length_c   1.000
_cell.angle_alpha   90.00
_cell.angle_beta   90.00
_cell.angle_gamma   90.00
#
_symmetry.space_group_name_H-M   'P 1'
#
loop_
_entity.id
_entity.type
_entity.pdbx_description
1 polymer ?
#
loop_
_entity_poly.entity_id
_entity_poly.type
_entity_poly.pdbx_seq_one_letter_code
_entity_poly.pdbx_strand_id
1 'polypeptide(L)'
;MELDTCFKYLEFVHAECERHLADGVVEDDELFQLIIEFNRFQEHIKRSDLPEELKSKIAKVEFNYTRKKVKRNAVYMLLAFVTVGTWAYVAMLRQQRNRIRTLEDIKHDMNSLSMHMRMNYT
;
A
#
# COMPACT_ATOMS: atom_id res chain seq x y z
N MET A 1 13.21 17.54 6.96
CA MET A 1 11.84 17.23 7.40
C MET A 1 11.86 17.12 8.90
N GLU A 2 10.91 17.76 9.58
CA GLU A 2 10.81 17.72 11.04
C GLU A 2 10.01 16.51 11.52
N LEU A 3 10.18 16.16 12.79
CA LEU A 3 9.56 14.97 13.39
C LEU A 3 8.02 15.05 13.40
N ASP A 4 7.47 16.24 13.68
CA ASP A 4 6.03 16.51 13.61
C ASP A 4 5.47 16.36 12.18
N THR A 5 6.23 16.80 11.17
CA THR A 5 5.84 16.62 9.75
C THR A 5 5.81 15.14 9.37
N CYS A 6 6.81 14.38 9.81
CA CYS A 6 6.86 12.93 9.61
C CYS A 6 5.66 12.24 10.28
N PHE A 7 5.34 12.64 11.50
CA PHE A 7 4.21 12.11 12.26
C PHE A 7 2.88 12.37 11.55
N LYS A 8 2.62 13.63 11.16
CA LYS A 8 1.42 14.02 10.40
C LYS A 8 1.28 13.28 9.08
N TYR A 9 2.40 13.02 8.40
CA TYR A 9 2.38 12.25 7.16
C TYR A 9 1.96 10.79 7.38
N LEU A 10 2.49 10.13 8.42
CA LEU A 10 2.07 8.76 8.75
C LEU A 10 0.58 8.68 9.12
N GLU A 11 0.07 9.65 9.87
CA GLU A 11 -1.38 9.75 10.17
C GLU A 11 -2.22 9.97 8.91
N PHE A 12 -1.76 10.82 8.00
CA PHE A 12 -2.42 11.04 6.71
C PHE A 12 -2.50 9.74 5.89
N VAL A 13 -1.39 9.00 5.74
CA VAL A 13 -1.37 7.73 5.00
C VAL A 13 -2.29 6.71 5.66
N HIS A 14 -2.30 6.62 7.00
CA HIS A 14 -3.23 5.76 7.73
C HIS A 14 -4.70 6.10 7.42
N ALA A 15 -5.07 7.37 7.48
CA ALA A 15 -6.43 7.84 7.20
C ALA A 15 -6.85 7.57 5.75
N GLU A 16 -5.95 7.76 4.79
CA GLU A 16 -6.21 7.42 3.38
C GLU A 16 -6.43 5.92 3.20
N CYS A 17 -5.65 5.07 3.86
CA CYS A 17 -5.91 3.63 3.84
C CYS A 17 -7.29 3.29 4.42
N GLU A 18 -7.72 3.92 5.51
CA GLU A 18 -9.06 3.70 6.07
C GLU A 18 -10.17 4.14 5.12
N ARG A 19 -9.99 5.29 4.45
CA ARG A 19 -10.94 5.79 3.44
C ARG A 19 -11.13 4.78 2.31
N HIS A 20 -10.04 4.33 1.70
CA HIS A 20 -10.10 3.36 0.60
C HIS A 20 -10.65 1.99 1.04
N LEU A 21 -10.38 1.55 2.27
CA LEU A 21 -10.94 0.31 2.81
C LEU A 21 -12.44 0.42 3.09
N ALA A 22 -12.92 1.59 3.52
CA ALA A 22 -14.34 1.84 3.78
C ALA A 22 -15.19 1.81 2.50
N ASP A 23 -14.62 2.27 1.37
CA ASP A 23 -15.27 2.23 0.06
C ASP A 23 -15.46 0.80 -0.48
N GLY A 24 -14.75 -0.19 0.09
CA GLY A 24 -14.89 -1.61 -0.21
C GLY A 24 -14.35 -2.04 -1.59
N VAL A 25 -13.91 -1.08 -2.40
CA VAL A 25 -13.30 -1.26 -3.71
C VAL A 25 -12.06 -0.40 -3.76
N VAL A 26 -10.92 -1.03 -4.04
CA VAL A 26 -9.63 -0.33 -4.15
C VAL A 26 -9.23 -0.31 -5.61
N GLU A 27 -9.02 0.87 -6.18
CA GLU A 27 -8.57 0.99 -7.56
C GLU A 27 -7.06 0.76 -7.69
N ASP A 28 -6.64 0.27 -8.86
CA ASP A 28 -5.20 0.08 -9.16
C ASP A 28 -4.44 1.40 -9.07
N ASP A 29 -5.07 2.48 -9.55
CA ASP A 29 -4.43 3.79 -9.69
C ASP A 29 -4.27 4.47 -8.34
N GLU A 30 -5.27 4.35 -7.45
CA GLU A 30 -5.21 4.84 -6.06
C GLU A 30 -4.09 4.17 -5.28
N LEU A 31 -4.04 2.83 -5.31
CA LEU A 31 -3.00 2.07 -4.63
C LEU A 31 -1.61 2.38 -5.18
N PHE A 32 -1.49 2.55 -6.50
CA PHE A 32 -0.23 2.89 -7.14
C PHE A 32 0.22 4.31 -6.79
N GLN A 33 -0.70 5.27 -6.73
CA GLN A 33 -0.40 6.63 -6.30
C GLN A 33 0.09 6.66 -4.85
N LEU A 34 -0.58 5.94 -3.96
CA LEU A 34 -0.17 5.83 -2.55
C LEU A 34 1.25 5.26 -2.41
N ILE A 35 1.56 4.20 -3.17
CA ILE A 35 2.90 3.60 -3.20
C ILE A 35 3.95 4.60 -3.71
N ILE A 36 3.66 5.34 -4.77
CA ILE A 36 4.57 6.36 -5.29
C ILE A 36 4.81 7.46 -4.26
N GLU A 37 3.74 7.98 -3.65
CA GLU A 37 3.83 9.05 -2.66
C GLU A 37 4.66 8.62 -1.45
N PHE A 38 4.44 7.40 -0.95
CA PHE A 38 5.22 6.92 0.17
C PHE A 38 6.68 6.58 -0.18
N ASN A 39 6.96 6.09 -1.40
CA ASN A 39 8.34 5.96 -1.86
C ASN A 39 9.06 7.32 -1.88
N ARG A 40 8.38 8.38 -2.32
CA ARG A 40 8.91 9.76 -2.25
C ARG A 40 9.13 10.18 -0.79
N PHE A 41 8.20 9.87 0.09
CA PHE A 41 8.35 10.12 1.53
C PHE A 41 9.57 9.40 2.12
N GLN A 42 9.80 8.12 1.80
CA GLN A 42 10.99 7.38 2.21
C GLN A 42 12.28 8.04 1.69
N GLU A 43 12.30 8.55 0.46
CA GLU A 43 13.44 9.31 -0.07
C GLU A 43 13.66 10.63 0.70
N HIS A 44 12.60 11.35 1.05
CA HIS A 44 12.69 12.56 1.87
C HIS A 44 13.20 12.26 3.28
N ILE A 45 12.80 11.14 3.88
CA ILE A 45 13.29 10.69 5.19
C ILE A 45 14.77 10.37 5.14
N LYS A 46 15.23 9.66 4.12
CA LYS A 46 16.66 9.31 3.95
C LYS A 46 17.55 10.55 3.96
N ARG A 47 17.06 11.68 3.42
CA ARG A 47 17.78 12.95 3.34
C ARG A 47 17.54 13.89 4.53
N SER A 48 16.72 13.50 5.50
CA SER A 48 16.37 14.32 6.66
C SER A 48 17.36 14.14 7.82
N ASP A 49 17.31 15.03 8.80
CA ASP A 49 18.09 14.93 10.05
C ASP A 49 17.38 14.07 11.13
N LEU A 50 16.41 13.24 10.74
CA LEU A 50 15.71 12.36 11.66
C LEU A 50 16.66 11.31 12.26
N PRO A 51 16.36 10.79 13.47
CA PRO A 51 17.13 9.72 14.09
C PRO A 51 17.26 8.50 13.17
N GLU A 52 18.46 7.93 13.10
CA GLU A 52 18.75 6.80 12.19
C GLU A 52 17.89 5.56 12.50
N GLU A 53 17.52 5.36 13.77
CA GLU A 53 16.58 4.32 14.17
C GLU A 53 15.22 4.49 13.47
N LEU A 54 14.68 5.71 13.45
CA LEU A 54 13.40 6.01 12.82
C LEU A 54 13.49 5.85 11.31
N LYS A 55 14.57 6.32 10.68
CA LYS A 55 14.81 6.13 9.24
C LYS A 55 14.87 4.64 8.89
N SER A 56 15.57 3.84 9.69
CA SER A 56 15.69 2.39 9.50
C SER A 56 14.33 1.70 9.58
N LYS A 57 13.48 2.08 10.54
CA LYS A 57 12.12 1.52 10.65
C LYS A 57 11.24 1.89 9.47
N ILE A 58 11.28 3.15 9.04
CA ILE A 58 10.46 3.60 7.91
C ILE A 58 10.95 2.98 6.59
N ALA A 59 12.26 2.75 6.45
CA ALA A 59 12.83 2.07 5.28
C ALA A 59 12.46 0.57 5.19
N LYS A 60 12.05 -0.06 6.30
CA LYS A 60 11.59 -1.46 6.31
C LYS A 60 10.17 -1.64 5.81
N VAL A 61 9.38 -0.56 5.72
CA VAL A 61 8.04 -0.62 5.14
C VAL A 61 8.19 -0.81 3.63
N GLU A 62 7.85 -2.01 3.16
CA GLU A 62 7.87 -2.36 1.75
C GLU A 62 6.43 -2.62 1.27
N PHE A 63 5.99 -1.88 0.26
CA PHE A 63 4.73 -2.21 -0.41
C PHE A 63 4.94 -3.26 -1.47
N ASN A 64 4.58 -4.49 -1.13
CA ASN A 64 4.66 -5.59 -2.07
C ASN A 64 3.43 -5.64 -3.00
N TYR A 65 3.27 -4.61 -3.85
CA TYR A 65 2.26 -4.61 -4.90
C TYR A 65 2.85 -5.05 -6.23
N THR A 66 2.99 -6.36 -6.42
CA THR A 66 3.34 -6.89 -7.73
C THR A 66 2.08 -6.95 -8.60
N ARG A 67 1.95 -6.03 -9.58
CA ARG A 67 0.97 -6.19 -10.67
C ARG A 67 1.35 -7.44 -11.45
N LYS A 68 0.85 -8.61 -11.04
CA LYS A 68 0.92 -9.82 -11.87
C LYS A 68 0.13 -9.50 -13.13
N LYS A 69 0.82 -9.01 -14.16
CA LYS A 69 0.29 -8.97 -15.52
C LYS A 69 -0.10 -10.40 -15.82
N VAL A 70 -1.41 -10.68 -15.80
CA VAL A 70 -1.93 -11.96 -16.25
C VAL A 70 -1.43 -12.10 -17.68
N LYS A 71 -0.47 -13.00 -17.91
CA LYS A 71 -0.02 -13.33 -19.27
C LYS A 71 -1.27 -13.88 -19.97
N ARG A 72 -1.92 -13.03 -20.77
CA ARG A 72 -3.07 -13.39 -21.60
C ARG A 72 -2.57 -14.30 -22.72
N ASN A 73 -2.29 -15.54 -22.38
CA ASN A 73 -1.96 -16.58 -23.35
C ASN A 73 -3.27 -17.09 -23.98
N ALA A 74 -3.23 -17.63 -25.20
CA ALA A 74 -4.42 -18.07 -25.95
C ALA A 74 -5.33 -19.00 -25.13
N VAL A 75 -4.74 -19.87 -24.30
CA VAL A 75 -5.44 -20.77 -23.37
C VAL A 75 -6.29 -20.01 -22.33
N TYR A 76 -5.84 -18.85 -21.85
CA TYR A 76 -6.61 -18.02 -20.91
C TYR A 76 -7.84 -17.41 -21.58
N MET A 77 -7.72 -16.96 -22.83
CA MET A 77 -8.86 -16.48 -23.61
C MET A 77 -9.85 -17.60 -23.92
N LEU A 78 -9.34 -18.78 -24.27
CA LEU A 78 -10.16 -19.97 -24.54
C LEU A 78 -10.93 -20.43 -23.29
N LEU A 79 -10.27 -20.48 -22.13
CA LEU A 79 -10.92 -20.80 -20.85
C LEU A 79 -11.92 -19.72 -20.43
N ALA A 80 -11.63 -18.43 -20.61
CA ALA A 80 -12.58 -17.35 -20.33
C ALA A 80 -13.83 -17.47 -21.22
N PHE A 81 -13.66 -17.87 -22.48
CA PHE A 81 -14.75 -18.08 -23.43
C PHE A 81 -15.60 -19.32 -23.08
N VAL A 82 -14.96 -20.45 -22.75
CA VAL A 82 -15.64 -21.72 -22.39
C VAL A 82 -16.36 -21.63 -21.04
N THR A 83 -15.88 -20.77 -20.13
CA THR A 83 -16.44 -20.63 -18.78
C THR A 83 -17.36 -19.42 -18.62
N VAL A 84 -17.76 -18.80 -19.75
CA VAL A 84 -18.66 -17.63 -19.80
C VAL A 84 -18.19 -16.51 -18.86
N GLY A 85 -16.89 -16.24 -18.82
CA GLY A 85 -16.32 -15.17 -17.99
C GLY A 85 -16.25 -15.44 -16.48
N THR A 86 -16.71 -16.59 -15.98
CA THR A 86 -16.68 -16.91 -14.54
C THR A 86 -15.27 -16.86 -13.96
N TRP A 87 -14.26 -17.37 -14.70
CA TRP A 87 -12.86 -17.28 -14.28
C TRP A 87 -12.29 -15.87 -14.32
N ALA A 88 -12.79 -15.02 -15.23
CA ALA A 88 -12.43 -13.61 -15.26
C ALA A 88 -12.96 -12.89 -14.00
N TYR A 89 -14.20 -13.20 -13.59
CA TYR A 89 -14.79 -12.70 -12.35
C TYR A 89 -14.02 -13.18 -11.10
N VAL A 90 -13.67 -14.47 -11.03
CA VAL A 90 -12.85 -15.02 -9.93
C VAL A 90 -11.46 -14.38 -9.88
N ALA A 91 -10.84 -14.12 -11.04
CA ALA A 91 -9.56 -13.43 -11.10
C ALA A 91 -9.66 -11.98 -10.59
N MET A 92 -10.74 -11.27 -10.95
CA MET A 92 -11.01 -9.91 -10.47
C MET A 92 -11.22 -9.88 -8.95
N LEU A 93 -12.00 -10.81 -8.39
CA LEU A 93 -12.20 -10.91 -6.94
C LEU A 93 -10.88 -11.21 -6.19
N ARG A 94 -10.04 -12.09 -6.74
CA ARG A 94 -8.72 -12.37 -6.16
C ARG A 94 -7.82 -11.13 -6.18
N GLN A 95 -7.86 -10.37 -7.28
CA GLN A 95 -7.09 -9.13 -7.38
C GLN A 95 -7.56 -8.10 -6.34
N GLN A 96 -8.88 -7.91 -6.20
CA GLN A 96 -9.42 -7.01 -5.18
C GLN A 96 -9.04 -7.43 -3.75
N ARG A 97 -9.14 -8.72 -3.42
CA ARG A 97 -8.69 -9.23 -2.12
C ARG A 97 -7.22 -8.94 -1.85
N ASN A 98 -6.36 -9.06 -2.86
CA ASN A 98 -4.95 -8.73 -2.70
C ASN A 98 -4.74 -7.23 -2.45
N ARG A 99 -5.47 -6.35 -3.15
CA ARG A 99 -5.39 -4.89 -2.93
C ARG A 99 -5.83 -4.49 -1.53
N ILE A 100 -6.95 -5.03 -1.07
CA ILE A 100 -7.47 -4.81 0.29
C ILE A 100 -6.43 -5.25 1.32
N ARG A 101 -5.87 -6.45 1.19
CA ARG A 101 -4.80 -6.93 2.09
C ARG A 101 -3.59 -6.02 2.08
N THR A 102 -3.13 -5.60 0.90
CA THR A 102 -2.01 -4.67 0.81
C THR A 102 -2.32 -3.40 1.60
N LEU A 103 -3.48 -2.75 1.39
CA LEU A 103 -3.86 -1.57 2.16
C LEU A 103 -3.99 -1.82 3.67
N GLU A 104 -4.49 -2.97 4.08
CA GLU A 104 -4.53 -3.37 5.49
C GLU A 104 -3.13 -3.45 6.10
N ASP A 105 -2.18 -4.03 5.37
CA ASP A 105 -0.77 -4.11 5.78
C ASP A 105 -0.16 -2.69 5.88
N ILE A 106 -0.39 -1.81 4.88
CA ILE A 106 0.05 -0.40 4.91
C ILE A 106 -0.49 0.29 6.17
N LYS A 107 -1.79 0.17 6.40
CA LYS A 107 -2.47 0.81 7.53
C LYS A 107 -1.85 0.35 8.86
N HIS A 108 -1.61 -0.95 9.01
CA HIS A 108 -1.00 -1.50 10.21
C HIS A 108 0.41 -0.94 10.44
N ASP A 109 1.23 -0.91 9.38
CA ASP A 109 2.59 -0.38 9.45
C ASP A 109 2.61 1.10 9.82
N MET A 110 1.71 1.91 9.25
CA MET A 110 1.62 3.35 9.57
C MET A 110 1.23 3.59 11.01
N ASN A 111 0.26 2.84 11.53
CA ASN A 111 -0.16 2.95 12.92
C ASN A 111 0.94 2.49 13.89
N SER A 112 1.66 1.41 13.55
CA SER A 112 2.79 0.92 14.33
C SER A 112 3.92 1.95 14.39
N LEU A 113 4.26 2.57 13.25
CA LEU A 113 5.26 3.62 13.17
C LEU A 113 4.85 4.88 13.94
N SER A 114 3.60 5.33 13.78
CA SER A 114 3.09 6.52 14.48
C SER A 114 3.08 6.31 16.00
N MET A 115 2.65 5.13 16.47
CA MET A 115 2.68 4.76 17.89
C MET A 115 4.12 4.71 18.42
N HIS A 116 5.05 4.13 17.66
CA HIS A 116 6.47 4.11 18.04
C HIS A 116 7.04 5.53 18.16
N MET A 117 6.68 6.43 17.24
CA MET A 117 7.09 7.83 17.31
C MET A 117 6.55 8.53 18.56
N ARG A 118 5.25 8.34 18.87
CA ARG A 118 4.61 8.90 20.08
C ARG A 118 5.27 8.42 21.38
N MET A 119 5.74 7.18 21.43
CA MET A 119 6.33 6.60 22.64
C MET A 119 7.80 6.99 22.88
N ASN A 120 8.54 7.38 21.84
CA ASN A 120 10.00 7.58 21.92
C ASN A 120 10.46 9.01 21.61
N TYR A 121 9.63 9.82 20.96
CA TYR A 121 10.02 11.14 20.47
C TYR A 121 8.98 12.23 20.72
N THR A 122 7.91 11.93 21.46
CA THR A 122 6.93 12.90 22.00
C THR A 122 7.04 12.89 23.51
#